data_AF-A0AAW9IHX5-F1
#
_entry.id   AF-A0AAW9IHX5-F1
#
_cell.length_a   1.000
_cell.length_b   1.000
_cell.length_c   1.000
_cell.angle_alpha   90.00
_cell.angle_beta   90.00
_cell.angle_gamma   90.00
#
_symmetry.space_group_name_H-M   'P 1'
#
loop_
_entity.id
_entity.type
_entity.pdbx_description
1 polymer ?
#
loop_
_entity_poly.entity_id
_entity_poly.type
_entity_poly.pdbx_seq_one_letter_code
_entity_poly.pdbx_strand_id
1 'polypeptide(L)' 'MVHPVQVGKRTRMSFGKVKDVTEKPNLIEVQLDSYQWFLKEGLHEVFDDINPITNFTGNLVLEFIDYKLDMD' A
#
# COMPACT_ATOMS: atom_id res chain seq x y z
N MET A 1 15.53 35.31 -3.37
CA MET A 1 16.59 35.67 -4.33
C MET A 1 16.77 34.52 -5.29
N VAL A 2 17.25 34.78 -6.51
CA VAL A 2 17.51 33.72 -7.48
C VAL A 2 18.61 32.80 -6.94
N HIS A 3 18.38 31.49 -6.96
CA HIS A 3 19.31 30.51 -6.41
C HIS A 3 19.34 29.24 -7.26
N PRO A 4 20.49 28.56 -7.39
CA PRO A 4 20.58 27.29 -8.09
C PRO A 4 19.94 26.16 -7.28
N VAL A 5 19.25 25.24 -7.95
CA VAL A 5 18.65 24.03 -7.38
C VAL A 5 19.06 22.82 -8.23
N GLN A 6 19.56 21.77 -7.59
CA GLN A 6 19.91 20.54 -8.29
C GLN A 6 18.65 19.71 -8.58
N VAL A 7 18.43 19.35 -9.84
CA VAL A 7 17.29 18.53 -10.28
C VAL A 7 17.82 17.38 -11.13
N GLY A 8 17.94 16.20 -10.51
CA GLY A 8 18.57 15.04 -11.15
C GLY A 8 20.01 15.35 -11.55
N LYS A 9 20.34 15.18 -12.83
CA LYS A 9 21.70 15.43 -13.38
C LYS A 9 22.00 16.90 -13.67
N ARG A 10 21.02 17.81 -13.61
CA ARG A 10 21.19 19.22 -14.04
C ARG A 10 20.86 20.21 -12.93
N THR A 11 21.58 21.33 -12.90
CA THR A 11 21.26 22.47 -12.03
C THR A 11 20.28 23.43 -12.74
N ARG A 12 19.21 23.84 -12.05
CA ARG A 12 18.18 24.78 -12.53
C ARG A 12 18.13 26.02 -11.64
N MET A 13 17.97 27.21 -12.21
CA MET A 13 17.78 28.43 -11.42
C MET A 13 16.32 28.51 -10.92
N SER A 14 16.15 28.73 -9.62
CA SER A 14 14.86 28.96 -8.96
C SER A 14 14.70 30.44 -8.59
N PHE A 15 13.51 30.97 -8.82
CA PHE A 15 13.13 32.36 -8.49
C PHE A 15 12.21 32.43 -7.25
N GLY A 16 11.90 31.28 -6.64
CA GLY A 16 11.06 31.19 -5.46
C GLY A 16 11.64 31.96 -4.27
N LYS A 17 10.79 32.64 -3.51
CA LYS A 17 11.19 33.36 -2.29
C LYS A 17 11.14 32.47 -1.04
N VAL A 18 10.21 31.53 -1.02
CA VAL A 18 10.00 30.56 0.07
C VAL A 18 10.83 29.32 -0.21
N LYS A 19 11.50 28.79 0.82
CA LYS A 19 12.20 27.52 0.74
C LYS A 19 11.21 26.37 0.95
N ASP A 20 11.36 25.30 0.18
CA ASP A 20 10.75 24.03 0.55
C ASP A 20 11.37 23.56 1.88
N VAL A 21 10.52 23.31 2.86
CA VAL A 21 10.93 22.86 4.21
C VAL A 21 10.82 21.35 4.37
N THR A 22 10.16 20.69 3.42
CA THR A 22 9.89 19.25 3.41
C THR A 22 10.40 18.63 2.13
N GLU A 23 10.93 17.42 2.23
CA GLU A 23 11.33 16.64 1.07
C GLU A 23 10.10 16.15 0.30
N LYS A 24 10.30 15.85 -0.98
CA LYS A 24 9.23 15.26 -1.79
C LYS A 24 8.99 13.83 -1.32
N PRO A 25 7.74 13.45 -1.03
CA PRO A 25 7.44 12.07 -0.67
C PRO A 25 7.64 11.15 -1.87
N ASN A 26 7.67 9.85 -1.61
CA ASN A 26 7.61 8.86 -2.66
C ASN A 26 6.24 8.93 -3.35
N LEU A 27 6.21 9.34 -4.62
CA LEU A 27 4.96 9.58 -5.34
C LEU A 27 4.13 8.32 -5.60
N ILE A 28 4.71 7.12 -5.39
CA ILE A 28 4.00 5.83 -5.51
C ILE A 28 3.78 5.15 -4.16
N GLU A 29 4.08 5.81 -3.05
CA GLU A 29 3.96 5.27 -1.68
C GLU A 29 2.57 4.68 -1.42
N VAL A 30 1.51 5.42 -1.76
CA VAL A 30 0.13 4.95 -1.62
C VAL A 30 -0.14 3.63 -2.35
N GLN A 31 0.47 3.43 -3.53
CA GLN A 31 0.27 2.21 -4.30
C GLN A 31 0.97 1.01 -3.63
N LEU A 32 2.20 1.23 -3.14
CA LEU A 32 2.97 0.22 -2.43
C LEU A 32 2.31 -0.16 -1.11
N ASP A 33 1.90 0.84 -0.33
CA ASP A 33 1.30 0.66 0.99
C ASP A 33 -0.07 -0.01 0.89
N SER A 34 -0.88 0.39 -0.09
CA SER A 34 -2.19 -0.22 -0.32
C SER A 34 -2.06 -1.70 -0.67
N TYR A 35 -1.11 -2.07 -1.52
CA TYR A 35 -0.92 -3.48 -1.90
C TYR A 35 -0.32 -4.29 -0.73
N GLN A 36 0.63 -3.71 0.01
CA GLN A 36 1.18 -4.33 1.19
C GLN A 36 0.10 -4.58 2.26
N TRP A 37 -0.79 -3.62 2.49
CA TRP A 37 -1.92 -3.79 3.40
C TRP A 37 -2.87 -4.90 2.91
N PHE A 38 -3.21 -4.90 1.62
CA PHE A 38 -4.06 -5.93 1.03
C PHE A 38 -3.50 -7.35 1.25
N LEU A 39 -2.20 -7.54 1.03
CA LEU A 39 -1.55 -8.84 1.23
C LEU A 39 -1.41 -9.23 2.71
N LYS A 40 -1.31 -8.28 3.64
CA LYS A 40 -1.12 -8.55 5.06
C LYS A 40 -2.43 -8.75 5.81
N GLU A 41 -3.42 -7.90 5.54
CA GLU A 41 -4.66 -7.82 6.33
C GLU A 41 -5.87 -8.04 5.42
N GLY A 42 -5.92 -7.36 4.27
CA GLY A 42 -7.12 -7.33 3.43
C GLY A 42 -7.58 -8.71 2.93
N LEU A 43 -6.65 -9.63 2.64
CA LEU A 43 -7.00 -11.00 2.28
C LEU A 43 -7.59 -11.79 3.46
N HIS A 44 -7.04 -11.63 4.68
CA HIS A 44 -7.59 -12.28 5.87
C HIS A 44 -8.97 -11.75 6.20
N GLU A 45 -9.17 -10.43 6.15
CA GLU A 45 -10.48 -9.79 6.39
C GLU A 45 -11.57 -10.37 5.46
N VAL A 46 -11.27 -10.54 4.17
CA VAL A 46 -12.23 -11.10 3.21
C VAL A 46 -12.60 -12.55 3.53
N PHE A 47 -11.65 -13.36 4.01
CA PHE A 47 -11.94 -14.74 4.40
C PHE A 47 -12.70 -14.82 5.72
N ASP A 48 -12.37 -13.97 6.69
CA ASP A 48 -13.07 -13.89 7.97
C ASP A 48 -14.54 -13.48 7.79
N ASP A 49 -14.83 -12.56 6.87
CA ASP A 49 -16.19 -12.10 6.57
C ASP A 49 -17.14 -13.21 6.10
N ILE A 50 -16.61 -14.26 5.47
CA ILE A 50 -17.40 -15.37 4.93
C ILE A 50 -17.34 -16.65 5.80
N ASN A 51 -16.53 -16.65 6.86
CA ASN A 51 -16.22 -17.82 7.68
C ASN A 51 -17.06 -17.85 8.97
N PRO A 52 -17.59 -19.01 9.43
CA PRO A 52 -17.60 -20.31 8.75
C PRO A 52 -18.72 -20.46 7.72
N ILE A 53 -18.45 -21.28 6.70
CA ILE A 53 -19.43 -21.62 5.68
C ILE A 53 -20.19 -22.87 6.14
N THR A 54 -21.53 -22.77 6.23
CA THR A 54 -22.39 -23.86 6.71
C THR A 54 -23.42 -24.30 5.67
N ASN A 55 -23.83 -25.57 5.71
CA ASN A 55 -24.89 -26.08 4.83
C ASN A 55 -26.30 -25.83 5.40
N PHE A 56 -27.33 -25.92 4.55
CA PHE A 56 -28.73 -25.65 4.95
C PHE A 56 -29.24 -26.56 6.09
N THR A 57 -28.77 -27.81 6.15
CA THR A 57 -29.17 -28.78 7.18
C THR A 57 -28.39 -28.62 8.50
N GLY A 58 -27.36 -27.76 8.53
CA GLY A 58 -26.58 -27.43 9.74
C GLY A 58 -25.63 -28.53 10.24
N ASN A 59 -25.33 -29.55 9.43
CA ASN A 59 -24.48 -30.68 9.82
C ASN A 59 -23.11 -30.70 9.13
N LEU A 60 -22.83 -29.74 8.24
CA LEU A 60 -21.51 -29.54 7.64
C LEU A 60 -21.04 -28.10 7.87
N VAL A 61 -19.78 -27.96 8.28
CA VAL A 61 -19.10 -26.68 8.52
C VAL A 61 -17.75 -26.73 7.80
N LEU A 62 -17.44 -25.70 7.03
CA LEU A 62 -16.12 -25.46 6.45
C LEU A 62 -15.53 -24.22 7.12
N GLU A 63 -14.34 -24.39 7.69
CA GLU A 63 -13.58 -23.32 8.33
C GLU A 63 -12.33 -23.01 7.52
N PHE A 64 -12.10 -21.72 7.31
CA PHE A 64 -10.83 -21.23 6.78
C PHE A 64 -9.80 -21.14 7.92
N ILE A 65 -8.64 -21.77 7.73
CA ILE A 65 -7.55 -21.76 8.73
C ILE A 65 -6.48 -20.75 8.33
N ASP A 66 -5.92 -20.87 7.13
CA ASP A 66 -4.85 -20.00 6.64
C ASP A 66 -4.66 -20.12 5.12
N TYR A 67 -3.91 -19.20 4.54
CA TYR A 67 -3.43 -19.26 3.16
C TYR A 67 -1.93 -18.92 3.08
N LYS A 68 -1.33 -19.27 1.95
CA LYS A 68 0.04 -18.86 1.62
C LYS A 68 0.05 -18.32 0.20
N LEU A 69 0.72 -17.19 0.02
CA LEU A 69 1.05 -16.65 -1.29
C LEU A 69 2.34 -17.32 -1.77
N ASP A 70 2.28 -17.95 -2.94
CA ASP A 70 3.48 -18.43 -3.60
C ASP A 70 4.09 -17.25 -4.38
N MET A 71 5.38 -17.05 -4.17
CA MET A 71 6.14 -15.96 -4.78
C MET A 71 7.33 -16.63 -5.48
N ASP A 72 7.21 -16.80 -6.79
CA ASP A 72 8.29 -17.32 -7.65
C ASP A 72 9.55 -16.44 -7.59
#